data_AF-A0ABD5ZBB8-F1
#
_entry.id   AF-A0ABD5ZBB8-F1
#
_cell.length_a   1.000
_cell.length_b   1.000
_cell.length_c   1.000
_cell.angle_alpha   90.00
_cell.angle_beta   90.00
_cell.angle_gamma   90.00
#
_symmetry.space_group_name_H-M   'P 1'
#
loop_
_entity.id
_entity.type
_entity.pdbx_description
1 polymer ?
#
loop_
_entity_poly.entity_id
_entity_poly.type
_entity_poly.pdbx_seq_one_letter_code
_entity_poly.pdbx_strand_id
1 'polypeptide(L)'
;MGLKSTLGNAFASLLLLSAGGLTLWGLWLLVESLWVGVTEIRILAVMFSFGLAMSTGFTGYFIRKALAGQVMPTSFDRSIAYRGGQGGL
;
A
#
# COMPACT_ATOMS: atom_id res chain seq x y z
N MET A 1 -9.76 -8.79 20.04
CA MET A 1 -8.96 -7.82 19.28
C MET A 1 -9.21 -6.43 19.84
N GLY A 2 -8.18 -5.62 20.09
CA GLY A 2 -8.36 -4.26 20.62
C GLY A 2 -9.00 -3.33 19.57
N LEU A 3 -9.73 -2.30 20.01
CA LEU A 3 -10.38 -1.31 19.14
C LEU A 3 -9.41 -0.70 18.10
N LYS A 4 -8.17 -0.41 18.53
CA LYS A 4 -7.09 0.10 17.67
C LYS A 4 -6.74 -0.87 16.52
N SER A 5 -6.70 -2.16 16.80
CA SER A 5 -6.39 -3.19 15.79
C SER A 5 -7.53 -3.33 14.78
N THR A 6 -8.78 -3.27 15.24
CA THR A 6 -9.96 -3.34 14.37
C THR A 6 -10.04 -2.14 13.44
N LEU A 7 -9.89 -0.92 13.98
CA LEU A 7 -9.90 0.32 13.19
C LEU A 7 -8.73 0.36 12.20
N GLY A 8 -7.52 -0.01 12.63
CA GLY A 8 -6.36 -0.07 11.76
C GLY A 8 -6.54 -1.06 10.61
N ASN A 9 -7.14 -2.23 10.87
CA ASN A 9 -7.37 -3.23 9.84
C ASN A 9 -8.47 -2.82 8.86
N ALA A 10 -9.52 -2.16 9.33
CA ALA A 10 -10.55 -1.58 8.48
C ALA A 10 -9.97 -0.50 7.56
N PHE A 11 -9.18 0.43 8.10
CA PHE A 11 -8.51 1.47 7.33
C PHE A 11 -7.54 0.90 6.30
N ALA A 12 -6.71 -0.08 6.68
CA ALA A 12 -5.82 -0.77 5.76
C ALA A 12 -6.56 -1.50 4.63
N SER A 13 -7.73 -2.08 4.94
CA SER A 13 -8.56 -2.75 3.94
C SER A 13 -9.20 -1.76 2.98
N LEU A 14 -9.64 -0.59 3.45
CA LEU A 14 -10.14 0.49 2.60
C LEU A 14 -9.05 1.00 1.64
N LEU A 15 -7.81 1.17 2.12
CA LEU A 15 -6.67 1.56 1.28
C LEU A 15 -6.35 0.52 0.19
N LEU A 16 -6.44 -0.77 0.52
CA LEU A 16 -6.23 -1.84 -0.46
C LEU A 16 -7.37 -1.91 -1.48
N LEU A 17 -8.62 -1.69 -1.05
CA LEU A 17 -9.78 -1.60 -1.96
C LEU A 17 -9.66 -0.39 -2.89
N SER A 18 -9.26 0.78 -2.38
CA SER A 18 -9.04 1.96 -3.21
C SER A 18 -7.91 1.74 -4.20
N ALA A 19 -6.82 1.08 -3.79
CA ALA A 19 -5.72 0.71 -4.69
C ALA A 19 -6.20 -0.21 -5.81
N GLY A 20 -7.02 -1.22 -5.50
CA GLY A 20 -7.62 -2.10 -6.50
C GLY A 20 -8.53 -1.32 -7.48
N GLY A 21 -9.39 -0.45 -6.95
CA GLY A 21 -10.28 0.39 -7.76
C GLY A 21 -9.52 1.32 -8.71
N LEU A 22 -8.49 2.01 -8.21
CA LEU A 22 -7.61 2.87 -9.01
C LEU A 22 -6.82 2.08 -10.06
N THR A 23 -6.44 0.84 -9.77
CA THR A 23 -5.79 -0.04 -10.75
C THR A 23 -6.75 -0.37 -11.89
N LEU A 24 -7.98 -0.78 -11.58
CA LEU A 24 -9.00 -1.07 -12.58
C LEU A 24 -9.37 0.15 -13.41
N TRP A 25 -9.50 1.32 -12.77
CA TRP A 25 -9.75 2.59 -13.46
C TRP A 25 -8.60 2.97 -14.41
N GLY A 26 -7.35 2.85 -13.95
CA GLY A 26 -6.18 3.09 -14.79
C GLY A 26 -6.11 2.16 -16.00
N LEU A 27 -6.42 0.88 -15.81
CA LEU A 27 -6.50 -0.10 -16.90
C LEU A 27 -7.60 0.25 -17.90
N TRP A 28 -8.78 0.65 -17.43
CA TRP A 28 -9.88 1.07 -18.29
C TRP A 28 -9.49 2.29 -19.15
N LEU A 29 -8.90 3.33 -18.55
CA LEU A 29 -8.41 4.51 -19.27
C LEU A 29 -7.33 4.16 -20.30
N LEU A 30 -6.48 3.19 -19.99
CA LEU A 30 -5.41 2.73 -20.89
C LEU A 30 -6.02 2.02 -22.11
N VAL A 31 -6.99 1.13 -21.90
CA VAL A 31 -7.73 0.48 -22.99
C VAL A 31 -8.51 1.50 -23.83
N GLU A 32 -9.17 2.47 -23.20
CA GLU A 32 -9.87 3.54 -23.90
C GLU A 32 -8.92 4.38 -24.77
N SER A 33 -7.72 4.66 -24.26
CA SER A 33 -6.68 5.41 -25.00
C SER A 33 -6.19 4.65 -26.22
N LEU A 34 -6.13 3.32 -26.15
CA LEU A 34 -5.79 2.48 -27.30
C LEU A 34 -6.90 2.43 -28.35
N TRP A 35 -8.17 2.52 -27.93
CA TRP A 35 -9.31 2.40 -28.82
C TRP A 35 -9.70 3.72 -29.51
N VAL A 36 -9.77 4.80 -28.73
CA VAL A 36 -10.30 6.11 -29.18
C VAL A 36 -9.16 7.11 -29.44
N GLY A 37 -7.92 6.73 -29.14
CA GLY A 37 -6.75 7.58 -29.29
C GLY A 37 -6.30 8.22 -27.97
N VAL A 38 -5.04 8.62 -27.97
CA VAL A 38 -4.36 9.14 -26.79
C VAL A 38 -4.56 10.65 -26.69
N THR A 39 -4.98 11.13 -25.52
CA THR A 39 -5.06 12.56 -25.20
C THR A 39 -4.17 12.87 -23.99
N GLU A 40 -3.71 14.11 -23.89
CA GLU A 40 -2.87 14.56 -22.76
C GLU A 40 -3.55 14.30 -21.41
N ILE A 41 -4.85 14.61 -21.30
CA ILE A 41 -5.65 14.40 -20.09
C ILE A 41 -5.70 12.91 -19.72
N ARG A 42 -5.84 12.00 -20.69
CA ARG A 42 -5.87 10.56 -20.43
C ARG A 42 -4.52 10.03 -19.95
N ILE A 43 -3.41 10.49 -20.55
CA ILE A 43 -2.07 10.11 -20.08
C ILE A 43 -1.89 10.52 -18.62
N LEU A 44 -2.22 11.77 -18.29
CA LEU A 44 -2.13 12.27 -16.91
C LEU A 44 -3.03 11.48 -15.97
N ALA A 45 -4.27 11.20 -16.36
CA ALA A 45 -5.21 10.42 -15.54
C ALA A 45 -4.69 8.99 -15.29
N VAL A 46 -4.11 8.34 -16.29
CA VAL A 46 -3.48 7.01 -16.17
C VAL A 46 -2.30 7.06 -15.19
N MET A 47 -1.40 8.03 -15.35
CA MET A 47 -0.24 8.19 -14.46
C MET A 47 -0.65 8.43 -13.01
N PHE A 48 -1.63 9.33 -12.79
CA PHE A 48 -2.16 9.60 -11.45
C PHE A 48 -2.85 8.36 -10.86
N SER A 49 -3.64 7.64 -11.65
CA SER A 49 -4.36 6.46 -11.16
C SER A 49 -3.40 5.38 -10.68
N PHE A 50 -2.37 5.05 -11.47
CA PHE A 50 -1.37 4.06 -11.07
C PHE A 50 -0.45 4.54 -9.94
N GLY A 51 -0.08 5.82 -9.93
CA GLY A 51 0.68 6.42 -8.83
C GLY A 51 -0.07 6.32 -7.50
N LEU A 52 -1.34 6.73 -7.48
CA LEU A 52 -2.20 6.64 -6.30
C LEU A 52 -2.47 5.18 -5.91
N ALA A 53 -2.67 4.28 -6.87
CA ALA A 53 -2.84 2.86 -6.60
C ALA A 53 -1.62 2.26 -5.89
N MET A 54 -0.41 2.60 -6.35
CA MET A 54 0.82 2.17 -5.68
C MET A 54 0.92 2.75 -4.27
N SER A 55 0.77 4.07 -4.10
CA SER A 55 0.88 4.71 -2.78
C SER A 55 -0.12 4.13 -1.78
N THR A 56 -1.39 4.07 -2.14
CA THR A 56 -2.45 3.55 -1.25
C THR A 56 -2.30 2.05 -0.99
N GLY A 57 -1.92 1.26 -2.01
CA GLY A 57 -1.69 -0.18 -1.89
C GLY A 57 -0.52 -0.50 -0.97
N PHE A 58 0.62 0.15 -1.15
CA PHE A 58 1.79 -0.01 -0.27
C PHE A 58 1.47 0.42 1.16
N THR A 59 0.83 1.57 1.36
CA THR A 59 0.46 2.03 2.71
C THR A 59 -0.50 1.04 3.39
N GLY A 60 -1.56 0.58 2.71
CA GLY A 60 -2.49 -0.40 3.26
C GLY A 60 -1.81 -1.73 3.60
N TYR A 61 -0.92 -2.21 2.73
CA TYR A 61 -0.13 -3.42 2.97
C TYR A 61 0.77 -3.29 4.20
N PHE A 62 1.52 -2.19 4.32
CA PHE A 62 2.39 -1.95 5.47
C PHE A 62 1.62 -1.82 6.78
N ILE A 63 0.46 -1.15 6.79
CA ILE A 63 -0.38 -1.07 7.99
C ILE A 63 -0.84 -2.48 8.42
N ARG A 64 -1.27 -3.34 7.49
CA ARG A 64 -1.61 -4.74 7.83
C ARG A 64 -0.42 -5.50 8.43
N LYS A 65 0.77 -5.38 7.83
CA LYS A 65 1.97 -6.02 8.38
C LYS A 65 2.34 -5.48 9.76
N ALA A 66 2.22 -4.17 9.97
CA ALA A 66 2.51 -3.55 11.26
C ALA A 66 1.53 -4.03 12.34
N LEU A 67 0.24 -4.12 12.02
CA LEU A 67 -0.78 -4.65 12.93
C LEU A 67 -0.61 -6.14 13.22
N ALA A 68 -0.07 -6.91 12.28
CA ALA A 68 0.29 -8.32 12.45
C ALA A 68 1.59 -8.52 13.26
N GLY A 69 2.27 -7.45 13.68
CA GLY A 69 3.54 -7.53 14.41
C GLY A 69 4.73 -7.94 13.53
N GLN A 70 4.58 -7.92 12.20
CA GLN A 70 5.63 -8.27 11.25
C GLN A 70 6.55 -7.09 10.89
N VAL A 71 6.20 -5.88 11.34
CA VAL A 71 7.04 -4.69 11.22
C VAL A 71 7.64 -4.40 12.57
N MET A 72 8.95 -4.17 12.59
CA MET A 72 9.69 -3.85 13.80
C MET A 72 9.11 -2.57 14.44
N PRO A 73 8.69 -2.59 15.72
CA PRO A 73 8.16 -1.41 16.39
C PRO A 73 9.20 -0.30 16.43
N THR A 74 8.79 0.95 16.23
CA THR A 74 9.69 2.11 16.34
C THR A 74 10.23 2.32 17.75
N SER A 75 9.52 1.79 18.76
CA SER A 75 9.92 1.78 20.18
C SER A 75 10.84 0.62 20.55
N PHE A 76 11.17 -0.27 19.60
CA PHE A 76 12.03 -1.41 19.87
C PHE A 76 13.50 -0.96 19.94
N ASP A 77 14.21 -1.37 20.98
CA ASP A 77 15.63 -1.05 21.13
C ASP A 77 16.43 -1.73 19.99
N ARG A 78 17.00 -0.91 19.11
CA ARG A 78 17.78 -1.37 17.96
C ARG A 78 18.99 -2.18 18.41
N SER A 79 19.56 -1.91 19.58
CA SER A 79 20.74 -2.61 20.08
C SER A 79 20.47 -4.09 20.38
N ILE A 80 19.24 -4.43 20.78
CA ILE A 80 18.81 -5.81 21.06
C ILE A 80 18.58 -6.59 19.77
N ALA A 81 18.03 -5.92 18.75
CA ALA A 81 17.72 -6.57 17.47
C ALA A 81 18.97 -6.97 16.67
N TYR A 82 20.06 -6.19 16.74
CA TYR A 82 21.32 -6.55 16.08
C TYR A 82 22.19 -7.50 16.91
N ARG A 83 21.93 -7.68 18.21
CA ARG A 83 22.64 -8.65 19.07
C ARG A 83 22.33 -10.10 18.72
N GLY A 84 21.10 -10.40 18.26
CA GLY A 84 20.71 -11.76 17.87
C GLY A 84 21.51 -12.34 16.69
N GLY A 85 22.18 -11.50 15.89
CA GLY A 85 23.01 -11.93 14.75
C GLY A 85 24.52 -11.97 15.03
N GLN A 86 24.99 -11.51 16.20
CA GLN A 86 26.42 -11.37 16.52
C GLN A 86 26.98 -12.42 17.50
N GLY A 87 26.32 -13.57 17.67
CA GLY A 87 26.90 -14.71 18.37
C GLY A 87 26.55 -14.78 19.87
N GLY A 88 25.31 -15.13 20.15
CA GLY A 88 24.83 -15.39 21.51
C GLY A 88 23.92 -16.61 21.58
N LEU A 89 24.30 -17.69 20.89
CA LEU A 89 24.06 -19.13 21.10
C LEU A 89 24.46 -19.88 19.82
#